data_AF-A0A2T4C6E1-F1
#
_entry.id   AF-A0A2T4C6E1-F1
#
_cell.length_a   1.000
_cell.length_b   1.000
_cell.length_c   1.000
_cell.angle_alpha   90.00
_cell.angle_beta   90.00
_cell.angle_gamma   90.00
#
_symmetry.space_group_name_H-M   'P 1'
#
loop_
_entity.id
_entity.type
_entity.pdbx_description
1 polymer ?
#
loop_
_entity_poly.entity_id
_entity_poly.type
_entity_poly.pdbx_seq_one_letter_code
_entity_poly.pdbx_strand_id
1 'polypeptide(L)'
;MIQPLGQFGAGVGLCNVPLYNFAQCHDQLKSQGTQVIGSVLSEGTVQFDNIPPACMDLNADLIGACEGSGPRPEPCGSACMKYMGLSHQQLDELSASLSAVA
;
A
#
# COMPACT_ATOMS: atom_id res chain seq x y z
N MET A 1 0.83 -28.07 -4.81
CA MET A 1 0.21 -27.77 -6.12
C MET A 1 0.61 -26.35 -6.48
N ILE A 2 1.41 -26.17 -7.54
CA ILE A 2 1.88 -24.87 -8.03
C ILE A 2 0.81 -24.38 -9.02
N GLN A 3 0.15 -23.25 -8.75
CA GLN A 3 -0.83 -22.66 -9.67
C GLN A 3 -0.11 -21.84 -10.75
N PRO A 4 -0.49 -21.99 -12.04
CA PRO A 4 0.20 -21.34 -13.15
C PRO A 4 -0.13 -19.84 -13.23
N LEU A 5 0.86 -19.07 -13.68
CA LEU A 5 0.77 -17.65 -14.02
C LEU A 5 -0.27 -17.45 -15.14
N GLY A 6 -1.54 -17.23 -14.78
CA GLY A 6 -2.60 -17.07 -15.78
C GLY A 6 -4.03 -16.90 -15.26
N GLN A 7 -4.25 -16.81 -13.95
CA GLN A 7 -5.57 -16.53 -13.38
C GLN A 7 -5.47 -15.39 -12.37
N PHE A 8 -5.46 -14.15 -12.87
CA PHE A 8 -6.00 -13.05 -12.08
C PHE A 8 -7.49 -13.34 -11.92
N GLY A 9 -7.85 -14.03 -10.84
CA GLY A 9 -9.24 -14.40 -10.56
C GLY A 9 -10.12 -13.15 -10.63
N ALA A 10 -11.36 -13.33 -11.05
CA ALA A 10 -12.41 -12.31 -11.08
C ALA A 10 -12.83 -11.85 -9.66
N GLY A 11 -11.86 -11.65 -8.77
CA GLY A 11 -12.02 -11.19 -7.41
C GLY A 11 -11.55 -9.74 -7.28
N VAL A 12 -12.14 -9.08 -6.29
CA VAL A 12 -11.83 -7.71 -5.90
C VAL A 12 -11.25 -7.71 -4.49
N GLY A 13 -10.28 -6.84 -4.25
CA GLY A 13 -9.70 -6.58 -2.94
C GLY A 13 -10.39 -5.40 -2.24
N LEU A 14 -9.63 -4.70 -1.39
CA LEU A 14 -10.10 -3.47 -0.75
C LEU A 14 -10.60 -2.46 -1.77
N CYS A 15 -11.61 -1.67 -1.36
CA CYS A 15 -12.25 -0.65 -2.19
C CYS A 15 -12.76 -1.14 -3.55
N ASN A 16 -13.12 -2.43 -3.66
CA ASN A 16 -13.58 -3.07 -4.88
C ASN A 16 -12.55 -3.00 -6.04
N VAL A 17 -11.26 -2.84 -5.69
CA VAL A 17 -10.17 -2.76 -6.66
C VAL A 17 -9.80 -4.17 -7.13
N PRO A 18 -9.57 -4.40 -8.43
CA PRO A 18 -9.16 -5.71 -8.93
C PRO A 18 -7.93 -6.28 -8.23
N LEU A 19 -7.95 -7.57 -7.89
CA LEU A 19 -6.83 -8.23 -7.20
C LEU A 19 -5.50 -8.15 -7.95
N TYR A 20 -5.51 -7.97 -9.27
CA TYR A 20 -4.27 -7.85 -10.05
C TYR A 20 -3.46 -6.59 -9.68
N ASN A 21 -4.10 -5.50 -9.25
CA ASN A 21 -3.39 -4.29 -8.84
C ASN A 21 -2.58 -4.56 -7.56
N PHE A 22 -3.18 -5.25 -6.60
CA PHE A 22 -2.51 -5.64 -5.36
C PHE A 22 -1.36 -6.63 -5.63
N ALA A 23 -1.57 -7.58 -6.54
CA ALA A 23 -0.51 -8.48 -6.98
C ALA A 23 0.67 -7.72 -7.59
N GLN A 24 0.40 -6.71 -8.42
CA GLN A 24 1.45 -5.87 -9.01
C GLN A 24 2.21 -5.06 -7.96
N CYS A 25 1.52 -4.48 -6.98
CA CYS A 25 2.15 -3.82 -5.84
C CYS A 25 3.07 -4.78 -5.08
N HIS A 26 2.57 -5.96 -4.72
CA HIS A 26 3.34 -6.99 -4.03
C HIS A 26 4.56 -7.46 -4.84
N ASP A 27 4.42 -7.69 -6.14
CA ASP A 27 5.52 -8.11 -7.01
C ASP A 27 6.58 -7.02 -7.17
N GLN A 28 6.17 -5.74 -7.21
CA GLN A 28 7.11 -4.62 -7.19
C GLN A 28 7.83 -4.49 -5.85
N LEU A 29 7.14 -4.68 -4.72
CA LEU A 29 7.80 -4.71 -3.41
C LEU A 29 8.85 -5.82 -3.35
N LYS A 30 8.56 -7.01 -3.90
CA LYS A 30 9.50 -8.15 -3.88
C LYS A 30 10.68 -7.99 -4.83
N SER A 31 10.46 -7.35 -5.97
CA SER A 31 11.47 -7.21 -7.02
C SER A 31 12.30 -5.94 -6.88
N GLN A 32 11.82 -4.92 -6.15
CA GLN A 32 12.60 -3.73 -5.90
C GLN A 32 13.79 -4.02 -4.98
N GLY A 33 14.97 -3.53 -5.34
CA GLY A 33 16.20 -3.72 -4.56
C GLY A 33 16.33 -2.86 -3.30
N THR A 34 15.30 -2.06 -2.99
CA THR A 34 15.30 -1.10 -1.87
C THR A 34 14.10 -1.37 -0.98
N GLN A 35 14.28 -1.37 0.34
CA GLN A 35 13.18 -1.56 1.28
C GLN A 35 12.32 -0.29 1.41
N VAL A 36 11.01 -0.50 1.61
CA VAL A 36 10.11 0.57 2.06
C VAL A 36 10.49 0.95 3.49
N ILE A 37 10.61 2.25 3.76
CA ILE A 37 10.98 2.77 5.09
C ILE A 37 9.82 3.57 5.64
N GLY A 38 9.27 3.15 6.78
CA GLY A 38 8.26 3.89 7.52
C GLY A 38 8.87 4.78 8.62
N SER A 39 8.51 6.06 8.63
CA SER A 39 8.90 7.04 9.66
C SER A 39 7.67 7.62 10.33
N VAL A 40 7.59 7.55 11.66
CA VAL A 40 6.54 8.22 12.43
C VAL A 40 6.93 9.68 12.63
N LEU A 41 6.10 10.61 12.14
CA LEU A 41 6.36 12.05 12.24
C LEU A 41 5.68 12.66 13.47
N SER A 42 4.47 12.18 13.78
CA SER A 42 3.69 12.53 14.97
C SER A 42 2.58 11.49 15.18
N GLU A 43 1.80 11.62 16.25
CA GLU A 43 0.65 10.74 16.49
C GLU A 43 -0.32 10.75 15.30
N GLY A 44 -0.66 9.57 14.78
CA GLY A 44 -1.53 9.40 13.61
C GLY A 44 -0.92 9.90 12.29
N THR A 45 0.36 10.29 12.26
CA THR A 45 1.05 10.76 11.06
C THR A 45 2.32 9.97 10.77
N VAL A 46 2.36 9.33 9.61
CA VAL A 46 3.50 8.55 9.15
C VAL A 46 3.87 8.88 7.72
N GLN A 47 5.15 8.71 7.40
CA GLN A 47 5.69 8.80 6.07
C GLN A 47 6.27 7.46 5.67
N PHE A 48 6.00 7.02 4.45
CA PHE A 48 6.64 5.86 3.85
C PHE A 48 7.45 6.31 2.64
N ASP A 49 8.73 5.95 2.63
CA ASP A 49 9.69 6.19 1.56
C ASP A 49 9.97 4.90 0.79
N ASN A 50 10.42 5.03 -0.46
CA ASN A 50 10.70 3.94 -1.39
C ASN A 50 9.46 3.08 -1.72
N ILE A 51 8.28 3.70 -1.78
CA ILE A 51 7.06 3.02 -2.19
C ILE A 51 7.10 2.78 -3.71
N PRO A 52 6.95 1.54 -4.19
CA PRO A 52 6.90 1.28 -5.61
C PRO A 52 5.66 1.92 -6.28
N PRO A 53 5.75 2.30 -7.57
CA PRO A 53 4.66 2.98 -8.28
C PRO A 53 3.32 2.25 -8.20
N ALA A 54 3.29 0.92 -8.35
CA ALA A 54 2.05 0.15 -8.30
C ALA A 54 1.39 0.17 -6.91
N CYS A 55 2.16 0.38 -5.84
CA CYS A 55 1.60 0.57 -4.50
C CYS A 55 1.15 2.01 -4.26
N MET A 56 1.77 3.00 -4.92
CA MET A 56 1.30 4.38 -4.88
C MET A 56 -0.06 4.54 -5.55
N ASP A 57 -0.33 3.77 -6.62
CA ASP A 57 -1.64 3.74 -7.27
C ASP A 57 -2.76 3.21 -6.35
N LEU A 58 -2.38 2.47 -5.29
CA LEU A 58 -3.29 1.88 -4.30
C LEU A 58 -3.27 2.63 -2.95
N ASN A 59 -2.62 3.79 -2.85
CA ASN A 59 -2.30 4.41 -1.57
C ASN A 59 -3.51 4.61 -0.63
N ALA A 60 -4.66 5.02 -1.15
CA ALA A 60 -5.90 5.18 -0.40
C ALA A 60 -6.60 3.83 -0.16
N ASP A 61 -6.48 2.89 -1.09
CA ASP A 61 -7.07 1.55 -0.98
C ASP A 61 -6.38 0.71 0.10
N LEU A 62 -5.07 0.87 0.27
CA LEU A 62 -4.25 0.18 1.28
C LEU A 62 -4.63 0.54 2.73
N ILE A 63 -5.29 1.68 2.94
CA ILE A 63 -5.78 2.14 4.26
C ILE A 63 -7.31 2.07 4.38
N GLY A 64 -7.97 1.42 3.41
CA GLY A 64 -9.43 1.30 3.38
C GLY A 64 -10.16 2.64 3.21
N ALA A 65 -9.49 3.69 2.73
CA ALA A 65 -10.06 5.01 2.49
C ALA A 65 -10.84 5.04 1.17
N CYS A 66 -11.86 4.19 1.08
CA CYS A 66 -12.70 4.07 -0.10
C CYS A 66 -13.60 5.32 -0.23
N GLU A 67 -13.87 5.72 -1.48
CA GLU A 67 -14.79 6.82 -1.81
C GLU A 67 -14.37 8.21 -1.26
N GLY A 68 -13.09 8.39 -0.93
CA GLY A 68 -12.54 9.66 -0.47
C GLY A 68 -12.85 10.00 1.00
N SER A 69 -13.38 9.02 1.75
CA SER A 69 -13.56 9.10 3.20
C SER A 69 -12.32 8.54 3.92
N GLY A 70 -11.85 9.24 4.96
CA GLY A 70 -10.71 8.79 5.77
C GLY A 70 -9.38 9.54 5.54
N PRO A 71 -8.28 9.03 6.12
CA PRO A 71 -6.94 9.62 6.05
C PRO A 71 -6.52 9.80 4.59
N ARG A 72 -6.03 11.00 4.23
CA ARG A 72 -5.59 11.24 2.86
C ARG A 72 -4.08 11.03 2.72
N PRO A 73 -3.64 10.13 1.81
CA PRO A 73 -2.24 10.09 1.41
C PRO A 73 -1.87 11.41 0.73
N GLU A 74 -0.78 12.01 1.17
CA GLU A 74 -0.18 13.21 0.61
C GLU A 74 1.17 12.86 0.00
N PRO A 75 1.36 13.04 -1.32
CA PRO A 75 2.64 12.83 -1.96
C PRO A 75 3.71 13.77 -1.41
N CYS A 76 4.85 13.22 -1.00
CA CYS A 76 6.01 13.98 -0.51
C CYS A 76 7.25 13.84 -1.40
N GLY A 77 7.12 13.16 -2.54
CA GLY A 77 8.20 12.93 -3.51
C GLY A 77 7.80 11.87 -4.54
N SER A 78 8.76 11.44 -5.37
CA SER A 78 8.53 10.47 -6.44
C SER A 78 8.27 9.03 -5.96
N ALA A 79 8.65 8.71 -4.73
CA ALA A 79 8.43 7.40 -4.09
C ALA A 79 8.11 7.56 -2.59
N CYS A 80 7.46 8.67 -2.21
CA CYS A 80 7.21 9.06 -0.82
C CYS A 80 5.73 9.40 -0.62
N MET A 81 5.09 8.75 0.36
CA MET A 81 3.71 9.02 0.75
C MET A 81 3.58 9.29 2.23
N LYS A 82 2.95 10.40 2.58
CA LYS A 82 2.62 10.77 3.96
C LYS A 82 1.15 10.53 4.23
N TYR A 83 0.83 9.89 5.33
CA TYR A 83 -0.53 9.62 5.78
C TYR A 83 -0.77 10.37 7.08
N MET A 84 -1.86 11.13 7.17
CA MET A 84 -2.22 11.94 8.33
C MET A 84 -3.59 11.56 8.86
N GLY A 85 -3.73 11.50 10.18
CA GLY A 85 -4.98 11.16 10.85
C GLY A 85 -5.32 9.67 10.82
N LEU A 86 -4.32 8.79 10.68
CA LEU A 86 -4.51 7.35 10.76
C LEU A 86 -4.91 6.94 12.19
N SER A 87 -5.89 6.04 12.29
CA SER A 87 -6.07 5.24 13.51
C SER A 87 -4.96 4.18 13.65
N HIS A 88 -4.78 3.62 14.84
CA HIS A 88 -3.82 2.54 15.07
C HIS A 88 -4.06 1.33 14.15
N GLN A 89 -5.33 0.95 13.93
CA GLN A 89 -5.66 -0.15 13.04
C GLN A 89 -5.24 0.13 11.60
N GLN A 90 -5.48 1.35 11.11
CA GLN A 90 -5.08 1.73 9.74
C GLN A 90 -3.57 1.81 9.59
N LEU A 91 -2.85 2.19 10.65
CA LEU A 91 -1.39 2.13 10.68
C LEU A 91 -0.89 0.69 10.53
N ASP A 92 -1.48 -0.24 11.28
CA ASP A 92 -1.09 -1.66 11.25
C ASP A 92 -1.39 -2.30 9.89
N GLU A 93 -2.56 -2.03 9.30
CA GLU A 93 -2.94 -2.50 7.96
C GLU A 93 -2.03 -1.94 6.86
N LEU A 94 -1.69 -0.66 6.95
CA LEU A 94 -0.77 0.00 6.02
C LEU A 94 0.64 -0.57 6.14
N SER A 95 1.12 -0.73 7.38
CA SER A 95 2.43 -1.31 7.65
C SER A 95 2.51 -2.74 7.14
N ALA A 96 1.50 -3.58 7.41
CA ALA A 96 1.44 -4.95 6.91
C ALA A 96 1.44 -5.02 5.38
N SER A 97 0.71 -4.12 4.71
CA SER A 97 0.64 -4.07 3.25
C SER A 97 1.97 -3.67 2.59
N LEU A 98 2.71 -2.76 3.22
CA LEU A 98 3.98 -2.24 2.70
C LEU A 98 5.22 -3.00 3.20
N SER A 99 5.09 -3.80 4.27
CA SER A 99 6.18 -4.58 4.87
C SER A 99 6.21 -6.05 4.44
N ALA A 100 5.34 -6.48 3.51
CA ALA A 100 5.24 -7.87 3.03
C ALA A 100 6.48 -8.40 2.26
N VAL A 101 7.64 -7.77 2.44
CA VAL A 101 8.94 -8.20 1.97
C VAL A 101 9.98 -8.03 3.08
N ALA A 102 10.08 -9.07 3.90
CA ALA A 102 11.29 -9.43 4.64
C ALA A 102 11.50 -10.94 4.48
#